data_AF-A0A0F9AXN7-F1
#
_entry.id   AF-A0A0F9AXN7-F1
#
_cell.length_a   1.000
_cell.length_b   1.000
_cell.length_c   1.000
_cell.angle_alpha   90.00
_cell.angle_beta   90.00
_cell.angle_gamma   90.00
#
_symmetry.space_group_name_H-M   'P 1'
#
loop_
_entity.id
_entity.type
_entity.pdbx_description
1 polymer ?
#
loop_
_entity_poly.entity_id
_entity_poly.type
_entity_poly.pdbx_seq_one_letter_code
_entity_poly.pdbx_strand_id
1 'polypeptide(L)' 'AEDAFSGQNYFPDGMKRGVYYLPVERGYERELKKRLDWFVKQRERRGG' A
#
# COMPACT_ATOMS: atom_id res chain seq x y z
N ALA A 1 -8.85 -3.24 12.74
CA ALA A 1 -7.62 -4.05 12.57
C ALA A 1 -6.57 -3.48 13.51
N GLU A 2 -5.84 -4.34 14.22
CA GLU A 2 -4.90 -3.93 15.27
C GLU A 2 -3.82 -2.96 14.77
N ASP A 3 -3.34 -3.12 13.54
CA ASP A 3 -2.32 -2.23 12.95
C ASP A 3 -2.87 -1.06 12.12
N ALA A 4 -4.16 -0.73 12.26
CA ALA A 4 -4.85 0.24 11.39
C ALA A 4 -4.72 -0.06 9.87
N PHE A 5 -4.52 -1.33 9.50
CA PHE A 5 -4.45 -1.82 8.12
C PHE A 5 -5.54 -2.86 7.85
N SER A 6 -6.39 -2.59 6.86
CA SER A 6 -7.55 -3.44 6.51
C SER A 6 -7.19 -4.67 5.69
N GLY A 7 -6.13 -4.61 4.86
CA GLY A 7 -5.80 -5.67 3.90
C GLY A 7 -6.73 -5.80 2.70
N GLN A 8 -7.88 -5.13 2.68
CA GLN A 8 -8.90 -5.28 1.64
C GLN A 8 -8.40 -4.84 0.24
N ASN A 9 -8.99 -5.43 -0.80
CA ASN A 9 -8.88 -4.95 -2.17
C ASN A 9 -9.97 -3.88 -2.39
N TYR A 10 -9.56 -2.69 -2.82
CA TYR A 10 -10.46 -1.54 -3.03
C TYR A 10 -10.74 -1.27 -4.52
N PHE A 11 -10.17 -2.09 -5.40
CA PHE A 11 -10.45 -2.04 -6.83
C PHE A 11 -11.69 -2.86 -7.16
N PRO A 12 -12.46 -2.48 -8.20
CA PRO A 12 -13.54 -3.30 -8.70
C PRO A 12 -13.09 -4.73 -9.04
N ASP A 13 -14.01 -5.67 -8.91
CA ASP A 13 -13.76 -7.06 -9.29
C ASP A 13 -13.37 -7.16 -10.76
N GLY A 14 -12.39 -8.00 -11.07
CA GLY A 14 -11.82 -8.15 -12.42
C GLY A 14 -10.83 -7.05 -12.84
N MET A 15 -10.67 -5.98 -12.05
CA MET A 15 -9.67 -4.96 -12.32
C MET A 15 -8.32 -5.33 -11.71
N LYS A 16 -7.25 -5.24 -12.51
CA LYS A 16 -5.89 -5.35 -11.99
C LYS A 16 -5.58 -4.19 -11.06
N ARG A 17 -4.90 -4.49 -9.96
CA ARG A 17 -4.39 -3.49 -9.02
C ARG A 17 -3.23 -2.70 -9.64
N GLY A 18 -3.54 -1.52 -10.19
CA GLY A 18 -2.54 -0.61 -10.74
C GLY A 18 -1.74 0.13 -9.65
N VAL A 19 -0.51 0.52 -9.99
CA VAL A 19 0.30 1.46 -9.21
C VAL A 19 0.25 2.81 -9.91
N TYR A 20 -0.41 3.79 -9.30
CA TYR A 20 -0.63 5.11 -9.90
C TYR A 20 0.23 6.22 -9.29
N TYR A 21 0.81 5.97 -8.12
CA TYR A 21 1.61 6.96 -7.41
C TYR A 21 2.92 6.33 -6.96
N LEU A 22 4.02 6.95 -7.38
CA LEU A 22 5.39 6.56 -7.08
C LEU A 22 6.07 7.73 -6.36
N PRO A 23 5.93 7.82 -5.03
CA PRO A 23 6.52 8.92 -4.26
C PRO A 23 8.04 8.94 -4.42
N VAL A 24 8.61 10.14 -4.61
CA VAL A 24 10.07 10.30 -4.71
C VAL A 24 10.69 10.51 -3.33
N GLU A 25 12.02 10.35 -3.23
CA GLU A 25 12.73 10.48 -1.95
C GLU A 25 13.03 11.94 -1.58
N ARG A 26 12.02 12.79 -1.56
CA ARG A 26 12.16 14.21 -1.23
C ARG A 26 11.08 14.69 -0.26
N GLY A 27 11.52 15.43 0.77
CA GLY A 27 10.60 16.00 1.77
C GLY A 27 9.70 14.94 2.41
N TYR A 28 8.43 15.27 2.62
CA TYR A 28 7.45 14.36 3.22
C TYR A 28 7.09 13.14 2.36
N GLU A 29 7.31 13.19 1.04
CA GLU A 29 7.08 12.03 0.18
C GLU A 29 7.98 10.84 0.54
N ARG A 30 9.17 11.09 1.11
CA ARG A 30 10.04 10.04 1.62
C ARG A 30 9.38 9.23 2.73
N GLU A 31 8.72 9.88 3.68
CA GLU A 31 7.99 9.20 4.75
C GLU A 31 6.74 8.50 4.22
N LEU A 32 6.07 9.10 3.24
CA LEU A 32 4.93 8.48 2.57
C LEU A 32 5.34 7.20 1.82
N LYS A 33 6.50 7.21 1.14
CA LYS A 33 7.08 6.03 0.49
C LYS A 33 7.29 4.88 1.49
N LYS A 34 7.95 5.16 2.62
CA LYS A 34 8.16 4.17 3.70
C LYS A 34 6.84 3.57 4.20
N ARG A 35 5.81 4.40 4.37
CA ARG A 35 4.49 3.95 4.83
C ARG A 35 3.79 3.08 3.79
N LEU A 36 3.91 3.44 2.50
CA LEU A 36 3.38 2.62 1.41
C LEU A 36 4.08 1.25 1.35
N ASP A 37 5.41 1.21 1.48
CA ASP A 37 6.19 -0.03 1.52
C ASP A 37 5.79 -0.91 2.71
N TRP A 38 5.50 -0.31 3.87
CA TRP A 38 4.97 -1.05 5.02
C TRP A 38 3.61 -1.69 4.69
N PHE A 39 2.68 -0.96 4.05
CA PHE A 39 1.39 -1.54 3.65
C PHE A 39 1.52 -2.68 2.64
N VAL A 40 2.47 -2.60 1.71
CA VAL A 40 2.77 -3.70 0.76
C VAL A 40 3.20 -4.95 1.53
N LYS A 41 4.15 -4.82 2.46
CA LYS A 41 4.61 -5.94 3.32
C LYS A 41 3.49 -6.51 4.17
N GLN A 42 2.61 -5.68 4.73
CA GLN A 42 1.46 -6.17 5.50
C GLN A 42 0.48 -6.95 4.63
N ARG A 43 0.30 -6.55 3.37
CA ARG A 43 -0.54 -7.28 2.41
C ARG A 43 0.05 -8.65 2.07
N GLU A 44 1.35 -8.72 1.81
CA GLU A 44 2.05 -9.99 1.56
C GLU A 44 1.90 -10.95 2.74
N ARG A 45 2.08 -10.46 3.97
CA ARG A 45 1.94 -11.27 5.20
C ARG A 45 0.55 -11.86 5.41
N ARG A 46 -0.49 -11.16 4.95
CA ARG A 46 -1.89 -11.59 5.13
C ARG A 46 -2.40 -12.46 3.97
N GLY A 47 -1.52 -12.88 3.05
CA GLY A 47 -1.85 -13.74 1.92
C GLY A 47 -2.66 -12.99 0.87
N GLY A 48 -2.04 -11.94 0.30
CA GLY A 48 -2.65 -10.98 -0.63
C GLY A 48 -3.58 -11.53 -1.68
#